data_AF-A0A4R8CMQ4-F1
#
_entry.id   AF-A0A4R8CMQ4-F1
#
_cell.length_a   1.000
_cell.length_b   1.000
_cell.length_c   1.000
_cell.angle_alpha   90.00
_cell.angle_beta   90.00
_cell.angle_gamma   90.00
#
_symmetry.space_group_name_H-M   'P 1'
#
loop_
_entity.id
_entity.type
_entity.pdbx_description
1 polymer ?
#
loop_
_entity_poly.entity_id
_entity_poly.type
_entity_poly.pdbx_seq_one_letter_code
_entity_poly.pdbx_strand_id
1 'polypeptide(L)'
;MSTVAQRFRRGLAVAAVSAGIAVSFAGPASAAPAGSVVIDTGQLIVTGTNHADNITLSVPAADTSVVEVDFGDDMAKRTVKRADFTQIQITSRGGNDVVRIDYAAEVQPATIIDTGDGNDTVFGGSGNELIRTGAGNDSVDGNRGADTALLGTGRDTFTWDPGDGSDVVEGGRDQDTMVFNGSAAAEKFVASANGPRLRFTRDVGNIVMDTDDVERLTLNALGGADTVTVGDLRGTDVQKVSVDLGAQLNTKGGDSAIDAVTVTGTAGRDRIRVSGSRGDVRVSGLRADVQLRNAESTDQLTVDTLAGNDRVSTGGLARGTIGLSIR
;
A
#
# COMPACT_ATOMS: atom_id res chain seq x y z
N MET A 1 96.78 32.20 -21.28
CA MET A 1 96.15 32.73 -20.05
C MET A 1 94.72 32.24 -20.00
N SER A 2 94.41 31.48 -18.95
CA SER A 2 93.08 31.11 -18.43
C SER A 2 92.01 30.57 -19.40
N THR A 3 91.69 29.27 -19.29
CA THR A 3 90.32 28.83 -18.93
C THR A 3 90.42 27.42 -18.32
N VAL A 4 89.94 27.27 -17.08
CA VAL A 4 90.08 26.09 -16.21
C VAL A 4 88.85 25.19 -16.33
N ALA A 5 89.08 23.87 -16.43
CA ALA A 5 88.06 22.83 -16.38
C ALA A 5 87.67 22.50 -14.92
N GLN A 6 86.36 22.51 -14.62
CA GLN A 6 85.79 22.12 -13.33
C GLN A 6 85.55 20.60 -13.25
N ARG A 7 85.95 20.01 -12.12
CA ARG A 7 85.76 18.61 -11.74
C ARG A 7 84.38 18.39 -11.08
N PHE A 8 83.72 17.30 -11.46
CA PHE A 8 82.54 16.75 -10.79
C PHE A 8 82.87 16.08 -9.44
N ARG A 9 82.05 16.33 -8.41
CA ARG A 9 81.83 15.40 -7.28
C ARG A 9 80.36 15.38 -6.88
N ARG A 10 79.82 14.16 -6.70
CA ARG A 10 78.45 13.82 -6.32
C ARG A 10 78.23 14.03 -4.82
N GLY A 11 77.06 14.54 -4.43
CA GLY A 11 76.56 14.57 -3.05
C GLY A 11 75.14 14.01 -2.98
N LEU A 12 74.94 13.04 -2.08
CA LEU A 12 73.64 12.46 -1.71
C LEU A 12 72.76 13.50 -1.02
N ALA A 13 71.46 13.52 -1.32
CA ALA A 13 70.44 14.23 -0.55
C ALA A 13 69.60 13.23 0.26
N VAL A 14 69.48 13.47 1.56
CA VAL A 14 68.64 12.74 2.52
C VAL A 14 67.35 13.54 2.70
N ALA A 15 66.20 12.90 2.51
CA ALA A 15 64.87 13.50 2.72
C ALA A 15 64.44 13.36 4.19
N ALA A 16 64.05 14.48 4.81
CA ALA A 16 63.45 14.51 6.14
C ALA A 16 61.92 14.43 6.04
N VAL A 17 61.31 13.52 6.79
CA VAL A 17 59.85 13.38 6.95
C VAL A 17 59.43 14.14 8.21
N SER A 18 58.58 15.14 8.06
CA SER A 18 57.93 15.86 9.17
C SER A 18 56.57 15.22 9.47
N ALA A 19 56.43 14.62 10.66
CA ALA A 19 55.16 14.11 11.17
C ALA A 19 54.34 15.26 11.78
N GLY A 20 53.25 15.64 11.12
CA GLY A 20 52.23 16.54 11.68
C GLY A 20 51.21 15.74 12.49
N ILE A 21 51.10 16.03 13.78
CA ILE A 21 50.03 15.50 14.64
C ILE A 21 48.75 16.27 14.32
N ALA A 22 47.80 15.62 13.66
CA ALA A 22 46.44 16.13 13.50
C ALA A 22 45.66 15.87 14.80
N VAL A 23 45.32 16.93 15.53
CA VAL A 23 44.36 16.88 16.64
C VAL A 23 42.98 17.04 16.03
N SER A 24 42.23 15.94 15.91
CA SER A 24 40.81 15.98 15.55
C SER A 24 39.99 16.40 16.77
N PHE A 25 39.43 17.61 16.73
CA PHE A 25 38.34 17.96 17.63
C PHE A 25 37.06 17.33 17.09
N ALA A 26 36.70 16.16 17.61
CA ALA A 26 35.32 15.70 17.52
C ALA A 26 34.47 16.70 18.31
N GLY A 27 33.80 17.63 17.63
CA GLY A 27 32.71 18.37 18.23
C GLY A 27 31.65 17.37 18.73
N PRO A 28 30.84 17.72 19.75
CA PRO A 28 29.72 16.88 20.12
C PRO A 28 28.90 16.62 18.85
N ALA A 29 28.62 15.35 18.56
CA ALA A 29 27.67 15.00 17.52
C ALA A 29 26.42 15.85 17.77
N SER A 30 26.07 16.71 16.82
CA SER A 30 24.80 17.42 16.88
C SER A 30 23.73 16.35 17.02
N ALA A 31 22.92 16.41 18.07
CA ALA A 31 21.76 15.55 18.19
C ALA A 31 21.00 15.61 16.87
N ALA A 32 20.59 14.45 16.35
CA ALA A 32 19.68 14.43 15.21
C ALA A 32 18.47 15.32 15.55
N PRO A 33 17.94 16.10 14.60
CA PRO A 33 16.75 16.90 14.85
C PRO A 33 15.66 15.98 15.39
N ALA A 34 15.07 16.33 16.54
CA ALA A 34 14.04 15.52 17.18
C ALA A 34 12.65 15.98 16.72
N GLY A 35 11.72 15.04 16.58
CA GLY A 35 10.32 15.36 16.36
C GLY A 35 9.72 16.20 17.50
N SER A 36 8.59 16.86 17.22
CA SER A 36 7.91 17.73 18.16
C SER A 36 6.48 17.28 18.45
N VAL A 37 6.02 17.58 19.67
CA VAL A 37 4.66 17.34 20.13
C VAL A 37 4.15 18.61 20.77
N VAL A 38 3.06 19.16 20.24
CA VAL A 38 2.45 20.41 20.68
C VAL A 38 0.95 20.19 20.83
N ILE A 39 0.34 20.75 21.87
CA ILE A 39 -1.11 20.91 21.92
C ILE A 39 -1.41 22.38 21.61
N ASP A 40 -2.20 22.62 20.57
CA ASP A 40 -2.69 23.95 20.25
C ASP A 40 -4.19 23.91 20.01
N THR A 41 -4.94 24.78 20.69
CA THR A 41 -6.41 24.91 20.54
C THR A 41 -7.21 23.59 20.61
N GLY A 42 -6.77 22.61 21.40
CA GLY A 42 -7.44 21.31 21.52
C GLY A 42 -7.09 20.31 20.41
N GLN A 43 -6.03 20.57 19.65
CA GLN A 43 -5.45 19.65 18.68
C GLN A 43 -4.08 19.19 19.16
N LEU A 44 -3.85 17.86 19.14
CA LEU A 44 -2.53 17.27 19.30
C LEU A 44 -1.80 17.34 17.95
N ILE A 45 -0.73 18.11 17.88
CA ILE A 45 0.11 18.27 16.69
C ILE A 45 1.41 17.51 16.94
N VAL A 46 1.62 16.46 16.15
CA VAL A 46 2.84 15.65 16.12
C VAL A 46 3.57 15.96 14.83
N THR A 47 4.84 16.34 14.92
CA THR A 47 5.62 16.69 13.75
C THR A 47 6.96 15.97 13.73
N GLY A 48 7.23 15.22 12.66
CA GLY A 48 8.50 14.56 12.37
C GLY A 48 9.60 15.54 11.94
N THR A 49 10.60 15.02 11.24
CA THR A 49 11.81 15.71 10.81
C THR A 49 11.82 15.86 9.28
N ASN A 50 12.96 15.99 8.61
CA ASN A 50 13.04 15.85 7.15
C ASN A 50 13.90 14.61 6.81
N HIS A 51 13.92 13.66 7.72
CA HIS A 51 14.59 12.38 7.65
C HIS A 51 13.56 11.31 7.99
N ALA A 52 13.87 10.05 7.67
CA ALA A 52 13.04 8.92 8.03
C ALA A 52 12.74 8.90 9.55
N ASP A 53 11.46 8.98 9.89
CA ASP A 53 10.92 8.88 11.24
C ASP A 53 10.10 7.60 11.42
N ASN A 54 9.96 7.12 12.67
CA ASN A 54 9.02 6.05 13.02
C ASN A 54 8.07 6.56 14.09
N ILE A 55 7.04 7.28 13.67
CA ILE A 55 6.06 7.94 14.51
C ILE A 55 5.00 6.94 14.94
N THR A 56 4.95 6.65 16.24
CA THR A 56 3.90 5.85 16.86
C THR A 56 3.10 6.68 17.84
N LEU A 57 1.78 6.67 17.71
CA LEU A 57 0.88 7.11 18.78
C LEU A 57 0.28 5.86 19.42
N SER A 58 0.41 5.69 20.73
CA SER A 58 -0.18 4.56 21.43
C SER A 58 -0.87 4.94 22.73
N VAL A 59 -1.94 4.22 23.08
CA VAL A 59 -2.61 4.31 24.39
C VAL A 59 -2.09 3.20 25.30
N PRO A 60 -1.32 3.50 26.35
CA PRO A 60 -0.79 2.46 27.24
C PRO A 60 -1.90 1.75 28.01
N ALA A 61 -1.85 0.42 28.06
CA ALA A 61 -2.82 -0.37 28.83
C ALA A 61 -2.81 -0.06 30.35
N ALA A 62 -1.68 0.45 30.87
CA ALA A 62 -1.54 0.82 32.27
C ALA A 62 -2.19 2.17 32.60
N ASP A 63 -2.37 3.06 31.61
CA ASP A 63 -2.98 4.38 31.78
C ASP A 63 -3.62 4.82 30.45
N THR A 64 -4.93 4.57 30.33
CA THR A 64 -5.70 4.93 29.13
C THR A 64 -6.09 6.42 29.07
N SER A 65 -5.72 7.20 30.09
CA SER A 65 -5.98 8.65 30.13
C SER A 65 -4.97 9.47 29.32
N VAL A 66 -3.89 8.83 28.88
CA VAL A 66 -2.80 9.45 28.11
C VAL A 66 -2.59 8.76 26.77
N VAL A 67 -1.89 9.47 25.89
CA VAL A 67 -1.31 8.94 24.65
C VAL A 67 0.20 9.16 24.73
N GLU A 68 0.95 8.13 24.37
CA GLU A 68 2.38 8.18 24.17
C GLU A 68 2.69 8.40 22.69
N VAL A 69 3.57 9.37 22.41
CA VAL A 69 4.15 9.61 21.09
C VAL A 69 5.60 9.16 21.12
N ASP A 70 5.94 8.22 20.25
CA ASP A 70 7.29 7.70 20.03
C ASP A 70 7.73 8.08 18.61
N PHE A 71 8.95 8.57 18.43
CA PHE A 71 9.52 8.91 17.12
C PHE A 71 10.50 7.85 16.60
N GLY A 72 10.79 6.81 17.41
CA GLY A 72 11.74 5.76 17.07
C GLY A 72 13.18 6.23 16.98
N ASP A 73 13.51 7.35 17.62
CA ASP A 73 14.80 8.05 17.60
C ASP A 73 15.67 7.74 18.83
N ASP A 74 15.40 6.62 19.52
CA ASP A 74 15.96 6.24 20.82
C ASP A 74 15.74 7.30 21.94
N MET A 75 14.94 8.33 21.71
CA MET A 75 14.55 9.27 22.75
C MET A 75 13.38 8.74 23.59
N ALA A 76 13.23 9.29 24.79
CA ALA A 76 12.06 8.99 25.61
C ALA A 76 10.77 9.40 24.89
N LYS A 77 9.72 8.59 25.00
CA LYS A 77 8.40 8.92 24.49
C LYS A 77 7.87 10.22 25.11
N ARG A 78 6.99 10.91 24.39
CA ARG A 78 6.27 12.10 24.90
C ARG A 78 4.86 11.67 25.32
N THR A 79 4.45 12.04 26.53
CA THR A 79 3.13 11.68 27.07
C THR A 79 2.22 12.90 27.07
N VAL A 80 1.01 12.73 26.53
CA VAL A 80 0.00 13.79 26.43
C VAL A 80 -1.32 13.28 27.01
N LYS A 81 -2.06 14.12 27.75
CA LYS A 81 -3.37 13.74 28.27
C LYS A 81 -4.41 13.77 27.15
N ARG A 82 -5.23 12.71 27.05
CA ARG A 82 -6.32 12.63 26.06
C ARG A 82 -7.40 13.70 26.28
N ALA A 83 -7.57 14.16 27.52
CA ALA A 83 -8.54 15.21 27.81
C ALA A 83 -8.15 16.60 27.24
N ASP A 84 -6.90 16.79 26.83
CA ASP A 84 -6.38 18.08 26.38
C ASP A 84 -6.59 18.30 24.86
N PHE A 85 -7.06 17.29 24.13
CA PHE A 85 -7.30 17.39 22.69
C PHE A 85 -8.48 16.54 22.22
N THR A 86 -9.08 16.95 21.11
CA THR A 86 -10.19 16.25 20.44
C THR A 86 -9.90 15.96 18.97
N GLN A 87 -8.71 16.31 18.49
CA GLN A 87 -8.21 16.06 17.15
C GLN A 87 -6.71 15.78 17.18
N ILE A 88 -6.23 15.04 16.19
CA ILE A 88 -4.82 14.74 16.01
C ILE A 88 -4.39 15.19 14.61
N GLN A 89 -3.26 15.86 14.51
CA GLN A 89 -2.55 16.12 13.27
C GLN A 89 -1.17 15.50 13.38
N ILE A 90 -0.84 14.61 12.45
CA ILE A 90 0.50 14.06 12.29
C ILE A 90 1.08 14.63 10.99
N THR A 91 2.30 15.14 11.03
CA THR A 91 3.04 15.56 9.84
C THR A 91 4.47 15.04 9.90
N SER A 92 4.84 14.03 9.10
CA SER A 92 6.22 13.49 9.11
C SER A 92 7.18 14.27 8.19
N ARG A 93 6.62 14.96 7.18
CA ARG A 93 7.26 15.89 6.23
C ARG A 93 8.01 15.24 5.08
N GLY A 94 9.18 14.66 5.32
CA GLY A 94 9.93 14.10 4.22
C GLY A 94 11.03 13.17 4.69
N GLY A 95 11.45 12.27 3.81
CA GLY A 95 12.11 11.04 4.24
C GLY A 95 11.14 9.88 4.07
N ASN A 96 11.63 8.66 4.25
CA ASN A 96 10.77 7.48 4.18
C ASN A 96 10.26 7.18 5.58
N ASP A 97 9.05 7.59 5.88
CA ASP A 97 8.50 7.61 7.22
C ASP A 97 7.60 6.41 7.49
N VAL A 98 7.50 6.04 8.77
CA VAL A 98 6.48 5.11 9.25
C VAL A 98 5.60 5.84 10.24
N VAL A 99 4.30 5.91 9.98
CA VAL A 99 3.30 6.43 10.91
C VAL A 99 2.38 5.28 11.34
N ARG A 100 2.16 5.14 12.65
CA ARG A 100 1.28 4.10 13.20
C ARG A 100 0.45 4.63 14.36
N ILE A 101 -0.85 4.37 14.32
CA ILE A 101 -1.78 4.72 15.38
C ILE A 101 -2.30 3.45 16.06
N ASP A 102 -1.86 3.22 17.29
CA ASP A 102 -2.25 2.08 18.12
C ASP A 102 -3.14 2.53 19.29
N TYR A 103 -4.42 2.76 18.98
CA TYR A 103 -5.45 3.08 19.98
C TYR A 103 -6.19 1.82 20.47
N ALA A 104 -5.70 0.63 20.14
CA ALA A 104 -6.41 -0.63 20.40
C ALA A 104 -7.89 -0.56 19.94
N ALA A 105 -8.85 -0.89 20.82
CA ALA A 105 -10.29 -0.80 20.55
C ALA A 105 -10.94 0.47 21.12
N GLU A 106 -10.14 1.46 21.52
CA GLU A 106 -10.63 2.72 22.07
C GLU A 106 -11.10 3.66 20.95
N VAL A 107 -12.14 4.46 21.21
CA VAL A 107 -12.56 5.49 20.25
C VAL A 107 -11.43 6.51 20.07
N GLN A 108 -10.93 6.59 18.84
CA GLN A 108 -9.93 7.56 18.45
C GLN A 108 -10.57 8.90 18.07
N PRO A 109 -9.93 10.04 18.39
CA PRO A 109 -10.29 11.33 17.82
C PRO A 109 -10.15 11.35 16.30
N ALA A 110 -10.78 12.32 15.63
CA ALA A 110 -10.53 12.55 14.21
C ALA A 110 -9.04 12.87 13.99
N THR A 111 -8.42 12.18 13.04
CA THR A 111 -6.98 12.28 12.79
C THR A 111 -6.71 12.65 11.34
N ILE A 112 -5.78 13.59 11.15
CA ILE A 112 -5.21 13.93 9.85
C ILE A 112 -3.76 13.46 9.87
N ILE A 113 -3.36 12.70 8.86
CA ILE A 113 -2.00 12.21 8.64
C ILE A 113 -1.49 12.79 7.33
N ASP A 114 -0.32 13.43 7.37
CA ASP A 114 0.36 14.01 6.20
C ASP A 114 1.82 13.56 6.24
N THR A 115 2.25 12.67 5.34
CA THR A 115 3.61 12.11 5.40
C THR A 115 4.60 12.85 4.51
N GLY A 116 4.18 13.29 3.32
CA GLY A 116 4.87 14.30 2.51
C GLY A 116 5.71 13.71 1.37
N ASP A 117 7.00 14.02 1.30
CA ASP A 117 7.85 13.50 0.22
C ASP A 117 8.69 12.31 0.71
N GLY A 118 8.57 11.15 0.06
CA GLY A 118 9.31 9.94 0.41
C GLY A 118 8.46 8.70 0.16
N ASN A 119 9.05 7.52 0.37
CA ASN A 119 8.28 6.28 0.32
C ASN A 119 7.79 5.98 1.74
N ASP A 120 6.55 6.34 2.03
CA ASP A 120 6.01 6.32 3.38
C ASP A 120 5.16 5.07 3.64
N THR A 121 5.02 4.73 4.92
CA THR A 121 4.11 3.67 5.37
C THR A 121 3.19 4.20 6.47
N VAL A 122 1.88 4.17 6.22
CA VAL A 122 0.87 4.61 7.18
C VAL A 122 0.02 3.42 7.60
N PHE A 123 -0.02 3.18 8.91
CA PHE A 123 -1.03 2.37 9.57
C PHE A 123 -1.94 3.33 10.36
N GLY A 124 -3.14 3.55 9.82
CA GLY A 124 -4.22 4.25 10.49
C GLY A 124 -4.64 3.55 11.78
N GLY A 125 -5.71 4.03 12.40
CA GLY A 125 -6.12 3.56 13.71
C GLY A 125 -7.52 2.96 13.69
N SER A 126 -8.35 3.45 14.60
CA SER A 126 -9.75 2.99 14.71
C SER A 126 -10.78 4.09 14.49
N GLY A 127 -10.30 5.30 14.20
CA GLY A 127 -11.12 6.47 13.93
C GLY A 127 -11.32 6.63 12.43
N ASN A 128 -11.98 7.72 12.05
CA ASN A 128 -12.00 8.10 10.64
C ASN A 128 -10.81 9.03 10.39
N GLU A 129 -9.92 8.61 9.50
CA GLU A 129 -8.71 9.31 9.13
C GLU A 129 -8.83 10.04 7.80
N LEU A 130 -8.14 11.18 7.70
CA LEU A 130 -7.76 11.78 6.43
C LEU A 130 -6.25 11.59 6.25
N ILE A 131 -5.88 10.75 5.28
CA ILE A 131 -4.49 10.35 5.03
C ILE A 131 -4.03 11.00 3.73
N ARG A 132 -2.88 11.67 3.77
CA ARG A 132 -2.17 12.21 2.60
C ARG A 132 -0.75 11.72 2.64
N THR A 133 -0.32 10.97 1.62
CA THR A 133 1.04 10.44 1.62
C THR A 133 1.99 11.26 0.76
N GLY A 134 1.54 11.79 -0.37
CA GLY A 134 2.26 12.85 -1.08
C GLY A 134 3.02 12.32 -2.29
N ALA A 135 4.34 12.42 -2.31
CA ALA A 135 5.15 11.98 -3.45
C ALA A 135 6.12 10.87 -3.06
N GLY A 136 6.07 9.76 -3.79
CA GLY A 136 6.89 8.56 -3.54
C GLY A 136 6.05 7.32 -3.77
N ASN A 137 6.58 6.14 -3.47
CA ASN A 137 5.79 4.92 -3.52
C ASN A 137 5.34 4.58 -2.09
N ASP A 138 4.10 4.91 -1.79
CA ASP A 138 3.55 4.85 -0.45
C ASP A 138 2.75 3.58 -0.20
N SER A 139 2.70 3.16 1.07
CA SER A 139 1.89 2.04 1.53
C SER A 139 0.95 2.51 2.64
N VAL A 140 -0.35 2.43 2.40
CA VAL A 140 -1.38 2.86 3.35
C VAL A 140 -2.27 1.69 3.72
N ASP A 141 -2.53 1.55 5.01
CA ASP A 141 -3.58 0.73 5.58
C ASP A 141 -4.37 1.63 6.54
N GLY A 142 -5.61 1.97 6.16
CA GLY A 142 -6.50 2.82 6.96
C GLY A 142 -6.89 2.20 8.29
N ASN A 143 -6.82 0.87 8.40
CA ASN A 143 -7.37 0.08 9.48
C ASN A 143 -8.89 0.33 9.66
N ARG A 144 -9.38 0.45 10.90
CA ARG A 144 -10.82 0.60 11.12
C ARG A 144 -11.19 2.06 11.01
N GLY A 145 -12.32 2.33 10.39
CA GLY A 145 -12.74 3.69 10.17
C GLY A 145 -13.46 3.78 8.84
N ALA A 146 -14.07 4.92 8.59
CA ALA A 146 -14.36 5.30 7.22
C ALA A 146 -13.34 6.37 6.82
N ASP A 147 -12.29 5.92 6.15
CA ASP A 147 -11.12 6.71 5.87
C ASP A 147 -11.18 7.37 4.50
N THR A 148 -10.41 8.43 4.33
CA THR A 148 -10.14 9.05 3.04
C THR A 148 -8.64 9.11 2.83
N ALA A 149 -8.14 8.38 1.84
CA ALA A 149 -6.74 8.35 1.48
C ALA A 149 -6.48 9.07 0.14
N LEU A 150 -5.53 10.00 0.15
CA LEU A 150 -5.02 10.73 -1.00
C LEU A 150 -3.55 10.33 -1.17
N LEU A 151 -3.27 9.37 -2.06
CA LEU A 151 -1.94 8.75 -2.12
C LEU A 151 -0.93 9.66 -2.84
N GLY A 152 -1.31 10.19 -4.00
CA GLY A 152 -0.64 11.36 -4.58
C GLY A 152 0.13 11.01 -5.86
N THR A 153 1.46 11.01 -5.84
CA THR A 153 2.24 10.64 -7.03
C THR A 153 3.23 9.53 -6.73
N GLY A 154 3.21 8.51 -7.56
CA GLY A 154 4.12 7.38 -7.50
C GLY A 154 3.33 6.08 -7.58
N ARG A 155 3.94 4.97 -7.18
CA ARG A 155 3.25 3.66 -7.26
C ARG A 155 2.80 3.26 -5.89
N ASP A 156 1.60 3.71 -5.55
CA ASP A 156 1.09 3.61 -4.20
C ASP A 156 0.29 2.33 -4.02
N THR A 157 0.19 1.88 -2.77
CA THR A 157 -0.60 0.72 -2.39
C THR A 157 -1.49 1.07 -1.22
N PHE A 158 -2.80 0.92 -1.39
CA PHE A 158 -3.76 0.93 -0.30
C PHE A 158 -4.17 -0.51 0.02
N THR A 159 -4.06 -0.91 1.28
CA THR A 159 -4.43 -2.24 1.77
C THR A 159 -5.67 -2.14 2.65
N TRP A 160 -6.59 -3.09 2.46
CA TRP A 160 -7.75 -3.30 3.32
C TRP A 160 -7.72 -4.71 3.87
N ASP A 161 -7.95 -4.83 5.18
CA ASP A 161 -7.93 -6.07 5.93
C ASP A 161 -9.27 -6.36 6.66
N PRO A 162 -9.58 -7.64 6.96
CA PRO A 162 -10.81 -7.97 7.68
C PRO A 162 -10.92 -7.29 9.04
N GLY A 163 -11.90 -6.41 9.17
CA GLY A 163 -12.14 -5.62 10.38
C GLY A 163 -12.12 -4.13 10.11
N ASP A 164 -11.56 -3.73 8.97
CA ASP A 164 -11.54 -2.36 8.47
C ASP A 164 -12.93 -1.91 8.02
N GLY A 165 -13.10 -0.60 7.84
CA GLY A 165 -14.38 -0.04 7.42
C GLY A 165 -14.47 0.20 5.92
N SER A 166 -15.17 1.26 5.51
CA SER A 166 -15.44 1.56 4.10
C SER A 166 -14.79 2.87 3.74
N ASP A 167 -13.88 2.84 2.76
CA ASP A 167 -12.96 3.95 2.53
C ASP A 167 -13.08 4.53 1.11
N VAL A 168 -12.62 5.77 1.01
CA VAL A 168 -12.44 6.49 -0.24
C VAL A 168 -10.95 6.59 -0.51
N VAL A 169 -10.52 6.17 -1.69
CA VAL A 169 -9.10 6.17 -2.08
C VAL A 169 -8.91 6.92 -3.40
N GLU A 170 -8.04 7.91 -3.40
CA GLU A 170 -7.53 8.56 -4.62
C GLU A 170 -6.09 8.09 -4.82
N GLY A 171 -5.83 7.28 -5.85
CA GLY A 171 -4.48 6.80 -6.17
C GLY A 171 -3.58 7.95 -6.65
N GLY A 172 -4.09 8.71 -7.61
CA GLY A 172 -3.43 9.90 -8.15
C GLY A 172 -2.65 9.59 -9.41
N ARG A 173 -1.35 9.87 -9.45
CA ARG A 173 -0.54 9.66 -10.66
C ARG A 173 0.30 8.40 -10.54
N ASP A 174 0.52 7.79 -11.70
CA ASP A 174 1.37 6.63 -11.97
C ASP A 174 0.61 5.30 -11.93
N GLN A 175 1.00 4.32 -11.12
CA GLN A 175 0.31 3.02 -11.11
C GLN A 175 0.06 2.57 -9.70
N ASP A 176 -1.20 2.70 -9.31
CA ASP A 176 -1.64 2.49 -7.94
C ASP A 176 -2.37 1.16 -7.81
N THR A 177 -2.26 0.58 -6.62
CA THR A 177 -2.80 -0.74 -6.32
C THR A 177 -3.70 -0.69 -5.09
N MET A 178 -4.94 -1.12 -5.26
CA MET A 178 -5.79 -1.53 -4.14
C MET A 178 -5.55 -3.01 -3.86
N VAL A 179 -5.11 -3.34 -2.64
CA VAL A 179 -5.04 -4.71 -2.12
C VAL A 179 -6.19 -4.92 -1.15
N PHE A 180 -7.00 -5.93 -1.40
CA PHE A 180 -8.14 -6.27 -0.56
C PHE A 180 -7.99 -7.71 -0.07
N ASN A 181 -7.92 -7.89 1.25
CA ASN A 181 -7.79 -9.18 1.89
C ASN A 181 -9.15 -9.64 2.42
N GLY A 182 -9.66 -10.75 1.89
CA GLY A 182 -10.85 -11.46 2.37
C GLY A 182 -10.59 -12.20 3.68
N SER A 183 -11.47 -13.11 4.05
CA SER A 183 -11.34 -13.94 5.25
C SER A 183 -11.50 -15.43 4.94
N ALA A 184 -11.78 -16.26 5.94
CA ALA A 184 -12.05 -17.68 5.74
C ALA A 184 -13.56 -17.99 5.57
N ALA A 185 -14.37 -16.95 5.31
CA ALA A 185 -15.81 -17.07 5.17
C ALA A 185 -16.18 -17.25 3.69
N ALA A 186 -17.39 -17.74 3.41
CA ALA A 186 -17.92 -17.69 2.06
C ALA A 186 -18.40 -16.26 1.77
N GLU A 187 -17.70 -15.55 0.89
CA GLU A 187 -17.87 -14.11 0.68
C GLU A 187 -18.31 -13.77 -0.74
N LYS A 188 -18.90 -12.59 -0.91
CA LYS A 188 -19.29 -12.07 -2.22
C LYS A 188 -18.60 -10.75 -2.48
N PHE A 189 -17.79 -10.73 -3.52
CA PHE A 189 -17.06 -9.57 -3.99
C PHE A 189 -17.61 -9.08 -5.32
N VAL A 190 -17.76 -7.77 -5.47
CA VAL A 190 -18.20 -7.16 -6.73
C VAL A 190 -17.32 -5.95 -7.05
N ALA A 191 -16.62 -5.98 -8.17
CA ALA A 191 -15.96 -4.84 -8.78
C ALA A 191 -16.85 -4.28 -9.88
N SER A 192 -17.24 -3.01 -9.78
CA SER A 192 -18.13 -2.34 -10.74
C SER A 192 -17.74 -0.88 -10.95
N ALA A 193 -18.02 -0.33 -12.13
CA ALA A 193 -17.86 1.09 -12.38
C ALA A 193 -19.01 1.90 -11.76
N ASN A 194 -18.68 3.02 -11.11
CA ASN A 194 -19.60 4.06 -10.65
C ASN A 194 -19.16 5.41 -11.25
N GLY A 195 -19.48 5.62 -12.53
CA GLY A 195 -18.89 6.73 -13.28
C GLY A 195 -17.40 6.48 -13.53
N PRO A 196 -16.49 7.43 -13.20
CA PRO A 196 -15.05 7.24 -13.31
C PRO A 196 -14.48 6.33 -12.20
N ARG A 197 -15.22 6.11 -11.11
CA ARG A 197 -14.69 5.45 -9.92
C ARG A 197 -14.95 3.95 -9.94
N LEU A 198 -14.01 3.17 -9.40
CA LEU A 198 -14.24 1.77 -9.06
C LEU A 198 -15.02 1.72 -7.73
N ARG A 199 -16.19 1.08 -7.78
CA ARG A 199 -16.89 0.60 -6.59
C ARG A 199 -16.58 -0.88 -6.40
N PHE A 200 -15.84 -1.21 -5.35
CA PHE A 200 -15.58 -2.58 -4.93
C PHE A 200 -16.34 -2.89 -3.63
N THR A 201 -17.13 -3.97 -3.60
CA THR A 201 -17.95 -4.30 -2.43
C THR A 201 -17.71 -5.70 -1.92
N ARG A 202 -17.89 -5.89 -0.62
CA ARG A 202 -17.94 -7.18 0.07
C ARG A 202 -19.25 -7.29 0.87
N ASP A 203 -19.93 -8.43 0.81
CA ASP A 203 -21.19 -8.63 1.54
C ASP A 203 -21.00 -8.75 3.05
N VAL A 204 -19.95 -9.44 3.51
CA VAL A 204 -19.57 -9.49 4.92
C VAL A 204 -19.13 -8.10 5.38
N GLY A 205 -19.82 -7.56 6.39
CA GLY A 205 -19.57 -6.20 6.91
C GLY A 205 -20.20 -5.08 6.08
N ASN A 206 -20.83 -5.39 4.93
CA ASN A 206 -21.33 -4.40 3.96
C ASN A 206 -20.27 -3.39 3.53
N ILE A 207 -19.06 -3.88 3.23
CA ILE A 207 -17.91 -3.03 2.90
C ILE A 207 -18.05 -2.47 1.50
N VAL A 208 -17.67 -1.21 1.36
CA VAL A 208 -17.60 -0.49 0.09
C VAL A 208 -16.28 0.26 0.04
N MET A 209 -15.46 -0.07 -0.95
CA MET A 209 -14.32 0.75 -1.35
C MET A 209 -14.74 1.59 -2.56
N ASP A 210 -14.50 2.90 -2.48
CA ASP A 210 -14.75 3.84 -3.56
C ASP A 210 -13.44 4.48 -4.03
N THR A 211 -12.86 3.91 -5.09
CA THR A 211 -11.51 4.27 -5.52
C THR A 211 -11.52 4.98 -6.88
N ASP A 212 -10.63 5.95 -7.04
CA ASP A 212 -10.37 6.64 -8.30
C ASP A 212 -8.87 6.69 -8.53
N ASP A 213 -8.47 6.83 -9.80
CA ASP A 213 -7.06 6.77 -10.20
C ASP A 213 -6.32 5.50 -9.69
N VAL A 214 -7.03 4.37 -9.55
CA VAL A 214 -6.43 3.06 -9.20
C VAL A 214 -6.42 2.15 -10.42
N GLU A 215 -5.24 1.77 -10.89
CA GLU A 215 -5.09 0.93 -12.09
C GLU A 215 -5.13 -0.56 -11.80
N ARG A 216 -4.88 -0.98 -10.55
CA ARG A 216 -4.84 -2.40 -10.17
C ARG A 216 -5.68 -2.67 -8.93
N LEU A 217 -6.58 -3.66 -9.06
CA LEU A 217 -7.22 -4.31 -7.93
C LEU A 217 -6.59 -5.69 -7.71
N THR A 218 -6.16 -5.98 -6.50
CA THR A 218 -5.69 -7.29 -6.06
C THR A 218 -6.60 -7.77 -4.92
N LEU A 219 -7.43 -8.77 -5.20
CA LEU A 219 -8.24 -9.45 -4.20
C LEU A 219 -7.55 -10.75 -3.80
N ASN A 220 -7.28 -10.91 -2.50
CA ASN A 220 -6.94 -12.19 -1.90
C ASN A 220 -8.21 -12.74 -1.24
N ALA A 221 -8.90 -13.67 -1.88
CA ALA A 221 -10.19 -14.18 -1.42
C ALA A 221 -10.03 -14.98 -0.10
N LEU A 222 -8.92 -15.72 -0.02
CA LEU A 222 -8.53 -16.60 1.09
C LEU A 222 -9.36 -17.89 1.14
N GLY A 223 -9.95 -18.21 2.29
CA GLY A 223 -10.63 -19.49 2.46
C GLY A 223 -12.14 -19.32 2.36
N GLY A 224 -12.85 -20.37 1.96
CA GLY A 224 -14.30 -20.35 1.84
C GLY A 224 -14.74 -20.40 0.40
N ALA A 225 -16.03 -20.69 0.18
CA ALA A 225 -16.58 -20.74 -1.16
C ALA A 225 -16.98 -19.33 -1.61
N ASP A 226 -16.06 -18.65 -2.29
CA ASP A 226 -16.18 -17.24 -2.62
C ASP A 226 -16.86 -17.02 -3.98
N THR A 227 -17.60 -15.92 -4.08
CA THR A 227 -18.17 -15.46 -5.34
C THR A 227 -17.59 -14.10 -5.70
N VAL A 228 -16.91 -14.01 -6.84
CA VAL A 228 -16.30 -12.76 -7.31
C VAL A 228 -16.93 -12.35 -8.64
N THR A 229 -17.43 -11.13 -8.71
CA THR A 229 -17.91 -10.54 -9.97
C THR A 229 -17.02 -9.37 -10.37
N VAL A 230 -16.41 -9.48 -11.55
CA VAL A 230 -15.74 -8.36 -12.22
C VAL A 230 -16.67 -7.87 -13.33
N GLY A 231 -17.31 -6.73 -13.10
CA GLY A 231 -18.23 -6.10 -14.04
C GLY A 231 -17.53 -5.38 -15.19
N ASP A 232 -18.31 -4.64 -15.99
CA ASP A 232 -17.75 -3.71 -16.98
C ASP A 232 -17.08 -2.52 -16.29
N LEU A 233 -15.75 -2.49 -16.31
CA LEU A 233 -14.94 -1.45 -15.68
C LEU A 233 -14.56 -0.32 -16.64
N ARG A 234 -15.09 -0.26 -17.87
CA ARG A 234 -14.64 0.73 -18.88
C ARG A 234 -14.68 2.19 -18.42
N GLY A 235 -15.57 2.51 -17.47
CA GLY A 235 -15.67 3.85 -16.88
C GLY A 235 -14.47 4.23 -16.01
N THR A 236 -13.73 3.27 -15.45
CA THR A 236 -12.71 3.49 -14.42
C THR A 236 -11.30 3.36 -14.95
N ASP A 237 -10.29 3.71 -14.15
CA ASP A 237 -8.87 3.58 -14.52
C ASP A 237 -8.29 2.17 -14.37
N VAL A 238 -9.06 1.25 -13.77
CA VAL A 238 -8.64 -0.13 -13.55
C VAL A 238 -8.29 -0.82 -14.88
N GLN A 239 -7.07 -1.33 -14.94
CA GLN A 239 -6.51 -2.07 -16.08
C GLN A 239 -6.22 -3.53 -15.73
N LYS A 240 -6.07 -3.86 -14.46
CA LYS A 240 -5.78 -5.22 -13.99
C LYS A 240 -6.59 -5.55 -12.75
N VAL A 241 -7.20 -6.74 -12.77
CA VAL A 241 -7.81 -7.34 -11.59
C VAL A 241 -7.13 -8.68 -11.36
N SER A 242 -6.48 -8.86 -10.21
CA SER A 242 -5.97 -10.15 -9.76
C SER A 242 -6.90 -10.67 -8.67
N VAL A 243 -7.37 -11.91 -8.82
CA VAL A 243 -8.16 -12.62 -7.82
C VAL A 243 -7.36 -13.85 -7.43
N ASP A 244 -6.89 -13.90 -6.19
CA ASP A 244 -6.19 -15.05 -5.63
C ASP A 244 -7.18 -15.90 -4.82
N LEU A 245 -7.40 -17.13 -5.27
CA LEU A 245 -8.30 -18.13 -4.68
C LEU A 245 -7.55 -19.08 -3.73
N GLY A 246 -6.38 -18.68 -3.24
CA GLY A 246 -5.54 -19.49 -2.37
C GLY A 246 -5.90 -19.34 -0.89
N ALA A 247 -5.82 -20.42 -0.12
CA ALA A 247 -6.20 -20.46 1.31
C ALA A 247 -5.46 -19.47 2.22
N GLN A 248 -4.27 -19.02 1.83
CA GLN A 248 -3.40 -18.19 2.65
C GLN A 248 -2.65 -17.17 1.79
N LEU A 249 -2.48 -15.97 2.33
CA LEU A 249 -1.70 -14.90 1.70
C LEU A 249 -0.31 -15.37 1.31
N ASN A 250 0.11 -15.03 0.09
CA ASN A 250 1.46 -15.29 -0.42
C ASN A 250 1.85 -16.78 -0.51
N THR A 251 0.88 -17.70 -0.50
CA THR A 251 1.11 -19.14 -0.67
C THR A 251 0.65 -19.65 -2.03
N LYS A 252 1.05 -20.88 -2.38
CA LYS A 252 0.58 -21.57 -3.58
C LYS A 252 -0.37 -22.69 -3.18
N GLY A 253 -1.42 -22.86 -3.97
CA GLY A 253 -2.47 -23.86 -3.76
C GLY A 253 -3.79 -23.18 -3.44
N GLY A 254 -4.87 -23.69 -4.04
CA GLY A 254 -6.22 -23.29 -3.69
C GLY A 254 -6.61 -23.77 -2.29
N ASP A 255 -7.80 -23.41 -1.86
CA ASP A 255 -8.32 -23.67 -0.52
C ASP A 255 -9.23 -24.91 -0.42
N SER A 256 -9.41 -25.62 -1.54
CA SER A 256 -10.33 -26.76 -1.73
C SER A 256 -11.81 -26.43 -1.60
N ALA A 257 -12.18 -25.16 -1.44
CA ALA A 257 -13.55 -24.72 -1.63
C ALA A 257 -13.89 -24.67 -3.13
N ILE A 258 -15.14 -24.36 -3.43
CA ILE A 258 -15.57 -24.15 -4.82
C ILE A 258 -15.84 -22.68 -4.97
N ASP A 259 -14.94 -21.99 -5.65
CA ASP A 259 -15.10 -20.58 -5.93
C ASP A 259 -15.82 -20.33 -7.25
N ALA A 260 -16.51 -19.21 -7.35
CA ALA A 260 -17.24 -18.80 -8.53
C ALA A 260 -16.82 -17.39 -8.94
N VAL A 261 -16.08 -17.27 -10.04
CA VAL A 261 -15.73 -15.98 -10.63
C VAL A 261 -16.55 -15.72 -11.88
N THR A 262 -17.16 -14.54 -11.96
CA THR A 262 -17.82 -14.03 -13.15
C THR A 262 -17.06 -12.83 -13.70
N VAL A 263 -16.70 -12.87 -14.97
CA VAL A 263 -16.11 -11.73 -15.69
C VAL A 263 -17.11 -11.30 -16.77
N THR A 264 -17.54 -10.05 -16.68
CA THR A 264 -18.63 -9.51 -17.51
C THR A 264 -18.07 -8.69 -18.66
N GLY A 265 -18.53 -9.00 -19.87
CA GLY A 265 -18.31 -8.21 -21.08
C GLY A 265 -19.19 -6.97 -21.14
N THR A 266 -19.41 -6.47 -22.35
CA THR A 266 -20.21 -5.30 -22.65
C THR A 266 -21.44 -5.70 -23.45
N ALA A 267 -22.47 -4.86 -23.52
CA ALA A 267 -23.57 -5.06 -24.48
C ALA A 267 -23.16 -4.84 -25.96
N GLY A 268 -21.87 -4.58 -26.20
CA GLY A 268 -21.27 -4.25 -27.49
C GLY A 268 -20.73 -5.48 -28.20
N ARG A 269 -19.61 -5.33 -28.91
CA ARG A 269 -18.88 -6.48 -29.46
C ARG A 269 -17.59 -6.66 -28.70
N ASP A 270 -17.44 -7.82 -28.10
CA ASP A 270 -16.25 -8.19 -27.34
C ASP A 270 -15.38 -9.22 -28.09
N ARG A 271 -14.08 -9.16 -27.79
CA ARG A 271 -13.09 -10.13 -28.27
C ARG A 271 -12.28 -10.63 -27.09
N ILE A 272 -12.81 -11.64 -26.43
CA ILE A 272 -12.28 -12.16 -25.18
C ILE A 272 -11.37 -13.34 -25.46
N ARG A 273 -10.25 -13.41 -24.75
CA ARG A 273 -9.39 -14.59 -24.71
C ARG A 273 -9.34 -15.13 -23.29
N VAL A 274 -9.62 -16.41 -23.15
CA VAL A 274 -9.38 -17.17 -21.92
C VAL A 274 -8.19 -18.09 -22.17
N SER A 275 -7.18 -17.99 -21.32
CA SER A 275 -5.97 -18.81 -21.41
C SER A 275 -5.41 -19.07 -20.04
N GLY A 276 -4.57 -20.10 -19.90
CA GLY A 276 -4.00 -20.44 -18.61
C GLY A 276 -3.72 -21.92 -18.46
N SER A 277 -3.25 -22.27 -17.28
CA SER A 277 -2.93 -23.63 -16.85
C SER A 277 -3.20 -23.79 -15.36
N ARG A 278 -2.99 -24.98 -14.80
CA ARG A 278 -3.30 -25.24 -13.38
C ARG A 278 -2.77 -24.13 -12.46
N GLY A 279 -3.66 -23.54 -11.67
CA GLY A 279 -3.36 -22.47 -10.72
C GLY A 279 -3.26 -21.06 -11.31
N ASP A 280 -3.39 -20.87 -12.62
CA ASP A 280 -3.35 -19.55 -13.26
C ASP A 280 -4.27 -19.48 -14.49
N VAL A 281 -5.29 -18.63 -14.43
CA VAL A 281 -6.23 -18.38 -15.54
C VAL A 281 -6.25 -16.90 -15.82
N ARG A 282 -6.22 -16.52 -17.10
CA ARG A 282 -6.34 -15.12 -17.53
C ARG A 282 -7.50 -14.95 -18.49
N VAL A 283 -8.30 -13.94 -18.25
CA VAL A 283 -9.32 -13.40 -19.16
C VAL A 283 -8.84 -12.03 -19.63
N SER A 284 -8.63 -11.88 -20.93
CA SER A 284 -8.17 -10.63 -21.54
C SER A 284 -9.04 -10.19 -22.71
N GLY A 285 -8.88 -8.93 -23.12
CA GLY A 285 -9.65 -8.33 -24.23
C GLY A 285 -10.87 -7.52 -23.79
N LEU A 286 -11.04 -7.30 -22.49
CA LEU A 286 -11.98 -6.36 -21.88
C LEU A 286 -11.21 -5.11 -21.37
N ARG A 287 -11.88 -4.21 -20.63
CA ARG A 287 -11.20 -3.05 -20.02
C ARG A 287 -10.05 -3.46 -19.12
N ALA A 288 -10.33 -4.34 -18.17
CA ALA A 288 -9.34 -4.87 -17.27
C ALA A 288 -8.99 -6.30 -17.68
N ASP A 289 -7.69 -6.61 -17.70
CA ASP A 289 -7.26 -8.00 -17.73
C ASP A 289 -7.49 -8.63 -16.36
N VAL A 290 -8.26 -9.72 -16.33
CA VAL A 290 -8.56 -10.45 -15.09
C VAL A 290 -7.65 -11.67 -15.02
N GLN A 291 -6.93 -11.81 -13.91
CA GLN A 291 -6.09 -12.97 -13.59
C GLN A 291 -6.65 -13.67 -12.36
N LEU A 292 -6.90 -14.97 -12.47
CA LEU A 292 -7.19 -15.86 -11.36
C LEU A 292 -5.92 -16.60 -11.01
N ARG A 293 -5.54 -16.54 -9.74
CA ARG A 293 -4.40 -17.25 -9.17
C ARG A 293 -4.90 -18.33 -8.22
N ASN A 294 -4.11 -19.39 -8.08
CA ASN A 294 -4.41 -20.55 -7.24
C ASN A 294 -5.73 -21.28 -7.59
N ALA A 295 -6.32 -20.97 -8.75
CA ALA A 295 -7.53 -21.62 -9.24
C ALA A 295 -7.37 -23.15 -9.36
N GLU A 296 -8.39 -23.85 -8.87
CA GLU A 296 -8.53 -25.28 -8.86
C GLU A 296 -9.50 -25.76 -9.95
N SER A 297 -9.41 -27.04 -10.29
CA SER A 297 -10.27 -27.63 -11.32
C SER A 297 -11.75 -27.67 -10.95
N THR A 298 -12.04 -27.53 -9.65
CA THR A 298 -13.38 -27.49 -9.07
C THR A 298 -14.00 -26.09 -9.14
N ASP A 299 -13.19 -25.04 -9.19
CA ASP A 299 -13.67 -23.66 -9.29
C ASP A 299 -14.37 -23.40 -10.61
N GLN A 300 -15.20 -22.38 -10.62
CA GLN A 300 -16.00 -21.99 -11.77
C GLN A 300 -15.61 -20.59 -12.24
N LEU A 301 -15.30 -20.48 -13.53
CA LEU A 301 -15.18 -19.20 -14.23
C LEU A 301 -16.32 -19.07 -15.23
N THR A 302 -17.14 -18.05 -15.06
CA THR A 302 -18.13 -17.62 -16.05
C THR A 302 -17.62 -16.40 -16.79
N VAL A 303 -17.55 -16.48 -18.12
CA VAL A 303 -17.42 -15.30 -18.98
C VAL A 303 -18.81 -14.96 -19.50
N ASP A 304 -19.40 -13.90 -18.98
CA ASP A 304 -20.72 -13.42 -19.39
C ASP A 304 -20.55 -12.33 -20.44
N THR A 305 -20.77 -12.65 -21.71
CA THR A 305 -20.54 -11.70 -22.81
C THR A 305 -21.68 -10.70 -22.98
N LEU A 306 -22.79 -10.87 -22.25
CA LEU A 306 -24.02 -10.10 -22.41
C LEU A 306 -24.53 -10.15 -23.87
N ALA A 307 -25.26 -9.11 -24.29
CA ALA A 307 -25.67 -8.95 -25.68
C ALA A 307 -24.48 -8.54 -26.54
N GLY A 308 -24.43 -8.99 -27.79
CA GLY A 308 -23.31 -8.64 -28.64
C GLY A 308 -23.06 -9.64 -29.74
N ASN A 309 -22.11 -9.30 -30.62
CA ASN A 309 -21.56 -10.24 -31.59
C ASN A 309 -20.16 -10.66 -31.12
N ASP A 310 -20.13 -11.39 -30.03
CA ASP A 310 -18.91 -11.64 -29.27
C ASP A 310 -18.11 -12.80 -29.82
N ARG A 311 -16.82 -12.79 -29.49
CA ARG A 311 -15.93 -13.92 -29.74
C ARG A 311 -15.13 -14.21 -28.50
N VAL A 312 -15.25 -15.44 -28.01
CA VAL A 312 -14.44 -15.96 -26.90
C VAL A 312 -13.51 -17.05 -27.42
N SER A 313 -12.20 -16.84 -27.30
CA SER A 313 -11.18 -17.82 -27.66
C SER A 313 -10.64 -18.50 -26.42
N THR A 314 -10.79 -19.82 -26.33
CA THR A 314 -10.36 -20.63 -25.17
C THR A 314 -9.21 -21.59 -25.48
N GLY A 315 -8.70 -21.61 -26.72
CA GLY A 315 -7.67 -22.57 -27.15
C GLY A 315 -6.33 -22.46 -26.41
N GLY A 316 -6.12 -21.40 -25.62
CA GLY A 316 -4.96 -21.24 -24.74
C GLY A 316 -5.17 -21.71 -23.30
N LEU A 317 -6.34 -22.26 -22.96
CA LEU A 317 -6.65 -22.76 -21.62
C LEU A 317 -6.43 -24.28 -21.57
N ALA A 318 -5.54 -24.74 -20.69
CA ALA A 318 -5.30 -26.15 -20.49
C ALA A 318 -6.55 -26.85 -19.92
N ARG A 319 -6.80 -28.10 -20.34
CA ARG A 319 -7.95 -28.89 -19.87
C ARG A 319 -7.85 -29.16 -18.37
N GLY A 320 -9.00 -29.10 -17.68
CA GLY A 320 -9.07 -29.35 -16.23
C GLY A 320 -8.35 -28.29 -15.39
N THR A 321 -8.17 -27.08 -15.94
CA THR A 321 -7.64 -25.94 -15.17
C THR A 321 -8.70 -25.35 -14.26
N ILE A 322 -9.90 -25.10 -14.78
CA ILE A 322 -11.05 -24.50 -14.09
C ILE A 322 -12.32 -24.91 -14.84
N GLY A 323 -13.47 -24.95 -14.18
CA GLY A 323 -14.78 -25.09 -14.80
C GLY A 323 -15.17 -23.82 -15.56
N LEU A 324 -14.96 -23.80 -16.88
CA LEU A 324 -15.28 -22.64 -17.71
C LEU A 324 -16.69 -22.71 -18.30
N SER A 325 -17.50 -21.67 -18.07
CA SER A 325 -18.78 -21.41 -18.72
C SER A 325 -18.71 -20.11 -19.53
N ILE A 326 -19.35 -20.07 -20.70
CA ILE A 326 -19.50 -18.87 -21.52
C ILE A 326 -21.01 -18.66 -21.69
N ARG A 327 -21.49 -17.45 -21.38
CA ARG A 327 -22.91 -17.08 -21.45
C ARG A 327 -23.11 -15.88 -22.36
#